data_AF-A0A8I3A0Z2-F1
#
_entry.id   AF-A0A8I3A0Z2-F1
#
_cell.length_a   1.000
_cell.length_b   1.000
_cell.length_c   1.000
_cell.angle_alpha   90.00
_cell.angle_beta   90.00
_cell.angle_gamma   90.00
#
_symmetry.space_group_name_H-M   'P 1'
#
loop_
_entity.id
_entity.type
_entity.pdbx_description
1 polymer ?
#
loop_
_entity_poly.entity_id
_entity_poly.type
_entity_poly.pdbx_seq_one_letter_code
_entity_poly.pdbx_strand_id
1 'polypeptide(L)' 'MEADELTDGESSRRPRKKRIPKACGACRQSKVKCDGQRPCSRCHSLRKVCTFTERPKDANEMGISE' A
#
# COMPACT_ATOMS: atom_id res chain seq x y z
N MET A 1 -5.51 11.70 52.79
CA MET A 1 -4.83 10.43 52.46
C MET A 1 -5.84 9.61 51.71
N GLU A 2 -5.75 9.20 50.45
CA GLU A 2 -4.83 9.18 49.31
C GLU A 2 -5.74 8.66 48.17
N ALA A 3 -5.53 8.77 46.86
CA ALA A 3 -4.63 9.47 45.97
C ALA A 3 -5.39 9.50 44.62
N ASP A 4 -5.14 10.54 43.84
CA ASP A 4 -5.63 10.75 42.48
C ASP A 4 -5.05 9.66 41.53
N GLU A 5 -5.86 8.67 41.14
CA GLU A 5 -5.46 7.64 40.15
C GLU A 5 -5.53 8.19 38.71
N LEU A 6 -4.44 8.85 38.36
CA LEU A 6 -3.58 8.58 37.20
C LEU A 6 -4.22 8.09 35.88
N THR A 7 -3.96 8.95 34.88
CA THR A 7 -3.37 8.61 33.58
C THR A 7 -4.31 8.21 32.45
N ASP A 8 -4.65 9.24 31.67
CA ASP A 8 -4.44 9.30 30.23
C ASP A 8 -4.52 7.94 29.52
N GLY A 9 -5.77 7.49 29.36
CA GLY A 9 -6.14 6.58 28.29
C GLY A 9 -5.99 7.27 26.94
N GLU A 10 -4.78 7.71 26.59
CA GLU A 10 -4.38 7.91 25.21
C GLU A 10 -4.27 6.51 24.60
N SER A 11 -5.45 5.93 24.38
CA SER A 11 -5.71 4.86 23.44
C SER A 11 -5.26 5.42 22.10
N SER A 12 -3.96 5.30 21.88
CA SER A 12 -3.24 5.61 20.68
C SER A 12 -4.10 5.05 19.56
N ARG A 13 -4.88 5.94 18.95
CA ARG A 13 -5.56 5.71 17.68
C ARG A 13 -4.49 5.66 16.60
N ARG A 14 -3.44 4.85 16.81
CA ARG A 14 -2.54 4.39 15.77
C ARG A 14 -3.48 3.81 14.75
N PRO A 15 -3.66 4.47 13.59
CA PRO A 15 -4.53 3.96 12.56
C PRO A 15 -4.02 2.55 12.31
N ARG A 16 -4.83 1.52 12.61
CA ARG A 16 -4.46 0.14 12.35
C ARG A 16 -4.05 0.14 10.88
N LYS A 17 -2.75 -0.05 10.63
CA LYS A 17 -2.18 0.04 9.28
C LYS A 17 -2.94 -0.99 8.46
N LYS A 18 -3.91 -0.52 7.68
CA LYS A 18 -4.85 -1.36 6.94
C LYS A 18 -3.98 -2.36 6.19
N ARG A 19 -4.16 -3.65 6.49
CA ARG A 19 -3.41 -4.72 5.82
C ARG A 19 -3.59 -4.50 4.33
N ILE A 20 -2.48 -4.31 3.64
CA ILE A 20 -2.50 -3.91 2.24
C ILE A 20 -2.62 -5.20 1.44
N PRO A 21 -3.73 -5.42 0.73
CA PRO A 21 -3.97 -6.70 0.08
C PRO A 21 -3.10 -6.89 -1.17
N LYS A 22 -2.47 -5.83 -1.70
CA LYS A 22 -1.76 -5.85 -2.98
C LYS A 22 -0.56 -4.90 -2.99
N ALA A 23 0.63 -5.43 -3.27
CA ALA A 23 1.80 -4.62 -3.57
C ALA A 23 1.66 -3.95 -4.94
N CYS A 24 2.20 -2.74 -5.10
CA CYS A 24 2.29 -2.10 -6.42
C CYS A 24 3.15 -2.92 -7.39
N GLY A 25 2.98 -2.73 -8.69
CA GLY A 25 3.69 -3.43 -9.77
C GLY A 25 5.21 -3.34 -9.63
N ALA A 26 5.75 -2.17 -9.27
CA ALA A 26 7.18 -1.99 -9.02
C ALA A 26 7.68 -2.83 -7.83
N CYS A 27 7.02 -2.74 -6.67
CA CYS A 27 7.40 -3.55 -5.52
C CYS A 27 7.21 -5.06 -5.76
N ARG A 28 6.18 -5.43 -6.53
CA ARG A 28 5.87 -6.81 -6.89
C ARG A 28 6.93 -7.39 -7.83
N GLN A 29 7.36 -6.66 -8.86
CA GLN A 29 8.49 -7.06 -9.71
C GLN A 29 9.79 -7.18 -8.93
N SER A 30 10.07 -6.23 -8.03
CA SER A 30 11.26 -6.27 -7.19
C SER A 30 11.17 -7.25 -6.01
N LYS A 31 10.05 -7.96 -5.83
CA LYS A 31 9.78 -8.86 -4.69
C LYS A 31 10.06 -8.22 -3.31
N VAL A 32 9.79 -6.93 -3.17
CA VAL A 32 9.99 -6.18 -1.91
C VAL A 32 8.66 -5.90 -1.23
N LYS A 33 8.73 -5.64 0.08
CA LYS A 33 7.58 -5.15 0.85
C LYS A 33 7.08 -3.83 0.28
N CYS A 34 5.77 -3.72 0.09
CA CYS A 34 5.11 -2.50 -0.37
C CYS A 34 4.31 -1.88 0.78
N ASP A 35 4.49 -0.58 0.98
CA ASP A 35 3.75 0.19 1.99
C ASP A 35 2.35 0.59 1.54
N GLY A 36 1.93 0.21 0.32
CA GLY A 36 0.56 0.38 -0.22
C GLY A 36 0.03 1.81 -0.33
N GLN A 37 0.81 2.80 0.08
CA GLN A 37 0.56 4.21 -0.19
C GLN A 37 0.65 4.46 -1.71
N ARG A 38 -0.07 5.46 -2.21
CA ARG A 38 -0.04 5.88 -3.62
C ARG A 38 0.48 7.31 -3.70
N PRO A 39 1.74 7.54 -4.13
CA PRO A 39 2.77 6.56 -4.47
C PRO A 39 3.35 5.85 -3.23
N CYS A 40 3.86 4.62 -3.42
CA CYS A 40 4.46 3.85 -2.33
C CYS A 40 5.76 4.53 -1.86
N SER A 41 6.14 4.49 -0.57
CA SER A 41 7.34 5.20 -0.07
C SER A 41 8.59 4.87 -0.88
N ARG A 42 8.79 3.60 -1.23
CA ARG A 42 9.91 3.18 -2.09
C ARG A 42 9.82 3.75 -3.50
N CYS A 43 8.64 3.74 -4.09
CA CYS A 43 8.39 4.26 -5.43
C CYS A 43 8.64 5.78 -5.47
N HIS A 44 8.21 6.48 -4.42
CA HIS A 44 8.44 7.91 -4.23
C HIS A 44 9.94 8.22 -4.12
N SER A 45 10.68 7.51 -3.25
CA SER A 45 12.13 7.70 -3.10
C SER A 45 12.91 7.38 -4.38
N LEU A 46 12.50 6.33 -5.10
CA LEU A 46 13.14 5.91 -6.36
C LEU A 46 12.65 6.71 -7.56
N ARG A 47 11.65 7.60 -7.39
CA ARG A 47 10.90 8.26 -8.46
C ARG A 47 10.49 7.29 -9.58
N LYS A 48 10.12 6.06 -9.20
CA LYS A 48 9.68 5.00 -10.11
C LYS A 48 8.18 5.03 -10.25
N VAL A 49 7.70 4.56 -11.40
CA VAL A 49 6.27 4.44 -11.70
C VAL A 49 5.60 3.53 -10.67
N CYS A 50 4.74 4.12 -9.84
CA CYS A 50 3.99 3.42 -8.81
C CYS A 50 2.60 3.03 -9.35
N THR A 51 2.53 1.90 -10.04
CA THR A 51 1.27 1.38 -10.59
C THR A 51 0.71 0.30 -9.68
N PHE A 52 -0.42 0.56 -9.05
CA PHE A 52 -1.25 -0.50 -8.46
C PHE A 52 -2.21 -0.99 -9.53
N THR A 53 -1.68 -1.55 -10.61
CA THR A 53 -2.50 -2.15 -11.66
C THR A 53 -3.00 -3.50 -11.17
N GLU A 54 -4.30 -3.60 -11.02
CA GLU A 54 -4.97 -4.88 -11.21
C GLU A 54 -4.71 -5.27 -12.68
N ARG A 55 -4.41 -6.54 -12.93
CA ARG A 55 -3.90 -7.05 -14.23
C ARG A 55 -4.58 -6.25 -15.36
N PRO A 56 -3.82 -5.62 -16.28
CA PRO A 56 -4.47 -5.07 -17.47
C PRO A 56 -5.27 -6.24 -18.05
N LYS A 57 -6.60 -6.06 -18.15
CA LYS A 57 -7.45 -7.04 -18.84
C LYS A 57 -6.78 -7.26 -20.18
N ASP A 58 -6.48 -8.51 -20.41
CA ASP A 58 -5.44 -9.02 -21.27
C ASP A 58 -5.42 -8.26 -22.62
N ALA A 59 -4.24 -7.79 -23.02
CA ALA A 59 -3.99 -7.23 -24.35
C ALA A 59 -4.02 -8.32 -25.43
N ASN A 60 -5.06 -9.15 -25.42
CA ASN A 60 -5.31 -10.22 -26.38
C ASN A 60 -6.58 -9.97 -27.23
N GLU A 61 -7.19 -8.79 -27.14
CA GLU A 61 -8.22 -8.36 -28.10
C GLU A 61 -7.56 -7.60 -29.26
N MET A 62 -6.67 -8.28 -29.97
CA MET A 62 -6.34 -7.92 -31.34
C MET A 62 -6.49 -9.19 -32.19
N GLY A 63 -7.73 -9.66 -32.26
CA GLY A 63 -8.15 -10.74 -33.15
C GLY A 63 -8.77 -10.15 -34.42
N ILE A 64 -7.97 -10.09 -35.48
CA ILE A 64 -8.29 -10.42 -36.88
C ILE A 64 -9.69 -9.97 -37.35
N SER A 65 -9.75 -8.84 -38.07
CA SER A 65 -10.80 -8.60 -39.06
C SER A 65 -10.30 -9.14 -40.42
N GLU A 66 -10.99 -10.15 -40.95
CA GLU A 66 -10.86 -10.66 -42.33
C GLU A 66 -11.13 -9.59 -43.39
#